data_AF-A0A7Y4EGS9-F1
#
_entry.id   AF-A0A7Y4EGS9-F1
#
_cell.length_a   1.000
_cell.length_b   1.000
_cell.length_c   1.000
_cell.angle_alpha   90.00
_cell.angle_beta   90.00
_cell.angle_gamma   90.00
#
_symmetry.space_group_name_H-M   'P 1'
#
loop_
_entity.id
_entity.type
_entity.pdbx_description
1 polymer ?
#
loop_
_entity_poly.entity_id
_entity_poly.type
_entity_poly.pdbx_seq_one_letter_code
_entity_poly.pdbx_strand_id
1 'polypeptide(L)'
;MSASQLFLELSLIASMFVITGVFLIRSYDKNDSKAKKAQKILSGLLGAFMVMAGTVKFFDPFTTMFAKQIALSELPFPTLSRWAGQLGEISAGLLLLLAVVGQNKLTKPTLDRVMQLSTLLTTVIMLVAVYVHLLPNVPAEVLPLQSKPPVMTLVILSLAWLNAYLYKISKR
;
A
#
# COMPACT_ATOMS: atom_id res chain seq x y z
N MET A 1 -3.84 18.54 -16.46
CA MET A 1 -4.33 18.19 -15.12
C MET A 1 -5.23 19.31 -14.62
N SER A 2 -6.45 19.03 -14.17
CA SER A 2 -7.35 20.09 -13.66
C SER A 2 -6.93 20.54 -12.27
N ALA A 3 -7.24 21.78 -11.88
CA ALA A 3 -6.94 22.29 -10.53
C ALA A 3 -7.57 21.40 -9.44
N SER A 4 -8.80 20.94 -9.65
CA SER A 4 -9.50 20.04 -8.72
C SER A 4 -8.78 18.71 -8.51
N GLN A 5 -8.18 18.15 -9.56
CA GLN A 5 -7.40 16.91 -9.46
C GLN A 5 -6.09 17.14 -8.68
N LEU A 6 -5.39 18.26 -8.93
CA LEU A 6 -4.20 18.62 -8.17
C LEU A 6 -4.50 18.81 -6.67
N PHE A 7 -5.59 19.48 -6.32
CA PHE A 7 -6.01 19.64 -4.93
C PHE A 7 -6.30 18.29 -4.26
N LEU A 8 -6.98 17.38 -4.97
CA LEU A 8 -7.25 16.04 -4.47
C LEU A 8 -5.94 15.28 -4.21
N GLU A 9 -5.02 15.25 -5.17
CA GLU A 9 -3.72 14.58 -5.03
C GLU A 9 -2.90 15.14 -3.86
N LEU A 10 -2.81 16.48 -3.74
CA LEU A 10 -2.12 17.13 -2.63
C LEU A 10 -2.78 16.80 -1.27
N SER A 11 -4.11 16.77 -1.21
CA SER A 11 -4.83 16.42 0.02
C SER A 11 -4.56 14.98 0.46
N LEU A 12 -4.48 14.04 -0.50
CA LEU A 12 -4.20 12.63 -0.25
C LEU A 12 -2.76 12.45 0.23
N ILE A 13 -1.80 13.09 -0.43
CA ILE A 13 -0.39 13.08 -0.01
C ILE A 13 -0.24 13.67 1.39
N ALA A 14 -0.86 14.81 1.67
CA ALA A 14 -0.83 15.44 2.99
C ALA A 14 -1.42 14.51 4.07
N SER A 15 -2.58 13.89 3.79
CA SER A 15 -3.20 12.94 4.71
C SER A 15 -2.30 11.73 5.01
N MET A 16 -1.59 11.22 3.99
CA MET A 16 -0.64 10.11 4.14
C MET A 16 0.51 10.50 5.08
N PHE A 17 1.08 11.70 4.92
CA PHE A 17 2.15 12.19 5.80
C PHE A 17 1.65 12.44 7.23
N VAL A 18 0.43 12.96 7.40
CA VAL A 18 -0.17 13.16 8.73
C VAL A 18 -0.40 11.82 9.42
N ILE A 19 -1.03 10.87 8.75
CA ILE A 19 -1.27 9.51 9.29
C ILE A 19 0.07 8.87 9.66
N THR A 20 1.03 8.88 8.75
CA THR A 20 2.37 8.34 9.02
C THR A 20 3.01 9.02 10.23
N GLY A 21 3.01 10.36 10.28
CA GLY A 21 3.57 11.14 11.37
C GLY A 21 2.96 10.80 12.73
N VAL A 22 1.62 10.71 12.81
CA VAL A 22 0.91 10.32 14.04
C VAL A 22 1.33 8.93 14.51
N PHE A 23 1.41 7.96 13.60
CA PHE A 23 1.81 6.59 13.94
C PHE A 23 3.29 6.51 14.36
N LEU A 24 4.17 7.29 13.73
CA LEU A 24 5.58 7.36 14.10
C LEU A 24 5.80 8.02 15.45
N ILE A 25 5.10 9.12 15.76
CA ILE A 25 5.16 9.76 17.07
C ILE A 25 4.69 8.78 18.15
N ARG A 26 3.57 8.08 17.94
CA ARG A 26 3.02 7.11 18.90
C ARG A 26 3.90 5.89 19.12
N SER A 27 4.64 5.48 18.09
CA SER A 27 5.51 4.30 18.15
C SER A 27 6.97 4.64 18.45
N TYR A 28 7.30 5.93 18.64
CA TYR A 28 8.68 6.35 18.86
C TYR A 28 9.27 5.73 20.13
N ASP A 29 10.44 5.12 19.99
CA ASP A 29 11.25 4.66 21.11
C ASP A 29 12.71 5.04 20.88
N LYS A 30 13.30 5.74 21.85
CA LYS A 30 14.69 6.20 21.79
C LYS A 30 15.67 5.03 21.69
N ASN A 31 15.33 3.89 22.30
CA ASN A 31 16.16 2.69 22.40
C ASN A 31 16.09 1.81 21.15
N ASP A 32 15.25 2.14 20.17
CA ASP A 32 15.17 1.36 18.94
C ASP A 32 16.50 1.41 18.15
N SER A 33 16.91 0.25 17.64
CA SER A 33 18.01 0.17 16.69
C SER A 33 17.70 0.95 15.40
N LYS A 34 18.74 1.32 14.65
CA LYS A 34 18.58 2.03 13.35
C LYS A 34 17.69 1.24 12.39
N ALA A 35 17.86 -0.08 12.32
CA ALA A 35 17.05 -0.96 11.48
C ALA A 35 15.56 -0.93 11.90
N LYS A 36 15.28 -0.94 13.21
CA LYS A 36 13.90 -0.88 13.72
C LYS A 36 13.26 0.48 13.47
N LYS A 37 14.01 1.58 13.62
CA LYS A 37 13.52 2.94 13.26
C LYS A 37 13.19 3.04 11.78
N ALA A 38 14.09 2.56 10.91
CA ALA A 38 13.85 2.53 9.46
C ALA A 38 12.63 1.67 9.10
N GLN A 39 12.51 0.49 9.73
CA GLN A 39 11.37 -0.41 9.55
C GLN A 39 10.03 0.23 9.95
N LYS A 40 9.99 0.96 11.07
CA LYS A 40 8.79 1.69 11.52
C LYS A 40 8.39 2.77 10.52
N ILE A 41 9.35 3.58 10.07
CA ILE A 41 9.13 4.63 9.06
C ILE A 41 8.57 4.00 7.78
N LEU A 42 9.22 2.94 7.30
CA LEU A 42 8.82 2.29 6.06
C LEU A 42 7.45 1.61 6.17
N SER A 43 7.15 0.96 7.30
CA SER A 43 5.83 0.37 7.57
C SER A 43 4.74 1.44 7.69
N GLY A 44 5.04 2.58 8.31
CA GLY A 44 4.11 3.70 8.40
C GLY A 44 3.78 4.27 7.02
N LEU A 45 4.81 4.56 6.22
CA LEU A 45 4.64 5.10 4.87
C LEU A 45 3.93 4.13 3.94
N LEU A 46 4.38 2.86 3.86
CA LEU A 46 3.74 1.83 3.05
C LEU A 46 2.30 1.58 3.54
N GLY A 47 2.10 1.52 4.85
CA GLY A 47 0.78 1.31 5.45
C GLY A 47 -0.20 2.41 5.05
N ALA A 48 0.19 3.67 5.25
CA ALA A 48 -0.62 4.83 4.88
C ALA A 48 -0.86 4.91 3.37
N PHE A 49 0.16 4.63 2.55
CA PHE A 49 0.03 4.60 1.10
C PHE A 49 -0.97 3.55 0.63
N MET A 50 -0.88 2.31 1.14
CA MET A 50 -1.77 1.21 0.77
C MET A 50 -3.22 1.46 1.20
N VAL A 51 -3.44 2.00 2.41
CA VAL A 51 -4.79 2.41 2.86
C VAL A 51 -5.34 3.50 1.95
N MET A 52 -4.55 4.53 1.64
CA MET A 52 -4.96 5.60 0.76
C MET A 52 -5.29 5.08 -0.64
N ALA A 53 -4.41 4.30 -1.26
CA ALA A 53 -4.59 3.73 -2.60
C ALA A 53 -5.86 2.88 -2.72
N GLY A 54 -6.17 2.06 -1.72
CA GLY A 54 -7.40 1.27 -1.70
C GLY A 54 -8.65 2.10 -1.44
N THR A 55 -8.55 3.12 -0.57
CA THR A 55 -9.68 3.98 -0.19
C THR A 55 -10.09 4.93 -1.30
N VAL A 56 -9.14 5.52 -2.04
CA VAL A 56 -9.48 6.48 -3.11
C VAL A 56 -10.31 5.83 -4.23
N LYS A 57 -10.17 4.52 -4.43
CA LYS A 57 -10.93 3.74 -5.43
C LYS A 57 -12.44 3.64 -5.13
N PHE A 58 -12.90 4.16 -4.00
CA PHE A 58 -14.33 4.29 -3.66
C PHE A 58 -14.93 5.65 -4.07
N PHE A 59 -14.10 6.59 -4.53
CA PHE A 59 -14.53 7.93 -4.93
C PHE A 59 -14.18 8.18 -6.41
N ASP A 60 -14.96 9.00 -7.10
CA ASP A 60 -14.63 9.41 -8.47
C ASP A 60 -13.49 10.44 -8.48
N PRO A 61 -12.64 10.45 -9.52
CA PRO A 61 -12.72 9.64 -10.75
C PRO A 61 -12.11 8.22 -10.62
N PHE A 62 -11.44 7.91 -9.50
CA PHE A 62 -10.70 6.66 -9.32
C PHE A 62 -11.59 5.42 -9.35
N THR A 63 -12.83 5.52 -8.85
CA THR A 63 -13.84 4.45 -8.91
C THR A 63 -14.11 4.02 -10.35
N THR A 64 -14.31 4.99 -11.22
CA THR A 64 -14.57 4.78 -12.65
C THR A 64 -13.32 4.29 -13.38
N MET A 65 -12.14 4.87 -13.11
CA MET A 65 -10.88 4.41 -13.69
C MET A 65 -10.59 2.95 -13.33
N PHE A 66 -10.71 2.61 -12.05
CA PHE A 66 -10.48 1.25 -11.57
C PHE A 66 -11.52 0.26 -12.13
N ALA A 67 -12.79 0.69 -12.31
CA ALA A 67 -13.81 -0.13 -12.98
C ALA A 67 -13.38 -0.53 -14.40
N LYS A 68 -12.95 0.47 -15.18
CA LYS A 68 -12.50 0.28 -16.56
C LYS A 68 -11.25 -0.58 -16.62
N GLN A 69 -10.30 -0.34 -15.70
CA GLN A 69 -9.09 -1.14 -15.58
C GLN A 69 -9.42 -2.63 -15.38
N ILE A 70 -10.32 -2.95 -14.44
CA ILE A 70 -10.73 -4.34 -14.15
C ILE A 70 -11.47 -4.98 -15.33
N ALA A 71 -12.34 -4.21 -16.01
CA ALA A 71 -13.07 -4.71 -17.18
C ALA A 71 -12.14 -5.03 -18.35
N LEU A 72 -11.07 -4.24 -18.52
CA LEU A 72 -10.08 -4.40 -19.59
C LEU A 72 -8.95 -5.38 -19.22
N SER A 73 -8.84 -5.79 -17.95
CA SER A 73 -7.74 -6.62 -17.47
C SER A 73 -7.98 -8.13 -17.58
N GLU A 74 -9.11 -8.55 -18.14
CA GLU A 74 -9.45 -9.98 -18.35
C GLU A 74 -9.36 -10.84 -17.08
N LEU A 75 -9.49 -10.21 -15.90
CA LEU A 75 -9.41 -10.91 -14.63
C LEU A 75 -10.65 -11.77 -14.41
N PRO A 76 -10.50 -12.99 -13.85
CA PRO A 76 -11.64 -13.83 -13.55
C PRO A 76 -12.50 -13.20 -12.45
N PHE A 77 -13.82 -13.28 -12.62
CA PHE A 77 -14.80 -12.70 -11.69
C PHE A 77 -14.62 -11.19 -11.45
N PRO A 78 -14.85 -10.32 -12.46
CA PRO A 78 -14.49 -8.89 -12.40
C PRO A 78 -14.98 -8.15 -11.15
N THR A 79 -16.21 -8.42 -10.69
CA THR A 79 -16.74 -7.83 -9.46
C THR A 79 -15.92 -8.22 -8.24
N LEU A 80 -15.57 -9.51 -8.12
CA LEU A 80 -14.74 -9.99 -7.02
C LEU A 80 -13.32 -9.45 -7.13
N SER A 81 -12.72 -9.39 -8.32
CA SER A 81 -11.38 -8.84 -8.53
C SER A 81 -11.31 -7.38 -8.10
N ARG A 82 -12.35 -6.60 -8.41
CA ARG A 82 -12.47 -5.21 -7.98
C ARG A 82 -12.43 -5.10 -6.45
N TRP A 83 -13.32 -5.83 -5.77
CA TRP A 83 -13.37 -5.82 -4.30
C TRP A 83 -12.07 -6.33 -3.67
N ALA A 84 -11.49 -7.40 -4.21
CA ALA A 84 -10.23 -7.95 -3.75
C ALA A 84 -9.08 -6.94 -3.88
N GLY A 85 -9.01 -6.17 -4.96
CA GLY A 85 -8.03 -5.11 -5.13
C GLY A 85 -8.19 -3.99 -4.10
N GLN A 86 -9.40 -3.45 -3.93
CA GLN A 86 -9.66 -2.34 -3.00
C GLN A 86 -9.44 -2.76 -1.53
N LEU A 87 -10.10 -3.84 -1.12
CA LEU A 87 -10.05 -4.31 0.27
C LEU A 87 -8.71 -4.95 0.61
N GLY A 88 -8.05 -5.58 -0.36
CA GLY A 88 -6.71 -6.14 -0.19
C GLY A 88 -5.69 -5.05 0.13
N GLU A 89 -5.72 -3.93 -0.61
CA GLU A 89 -4.82 -2.80 -0.36
C GLU A 89 -5.06 -2.19 1.02
N ILE A 90 -6.33 -1.93 1.36
CA ILE A 90 -6.71 -1.41 2.67
C ILE A 90 -6.25 -2.35 3.78
N SER A 91 -6.51 -3.65 3.65
CA SER A 91 -6.15 -4.65 4.66
C SER A 91 -4.64 -4.75 4.85
N ALA A 92 -3.87 -4.80 3.76
CA ALA A 92 -2.41 -4.80 3.81
C ALA A 92 -1.87 -3.54 4.51
N GLY A 93 -2.44 -2.38 4.17
CA GLY A 93 -2.07 -1.11 4.78
C GLY A 93 -2.39 -1.03 6.27
N LEU A 94 -3.58 -1.46 6.68
CA LEU A 94 -4.00 -1.50 8.09
C LEU A 94 -3.15 -2.47 8.91
N LEU A 95 -2.77 -3.62 8.36
CA LEU A 95 -1.86 -4.55 9.04
C LEU A 95 -0.48 -3.93 9.28
N LEU A 96 0.07 -3.19 8.32
CA LEU A 96 1.34 -2.47 8.49
C LEU A 96 1.22 -1.37 9.55
N LEU A 97 0.14 -0.59 9.53
CA LEU A 97 -0.11 0.45 10.53
C LEU A 97 -0.30 -0.16 11.93
N LEU A 98 -1.04 -1.27 12.03
CA LEU A 98 -1.18 -2.05 13.26
C LEU A 98 0.17 -2.55 13.76
N ALA A 99 1.04 -3.02 12.87
CA ALA A 99 2.38 -3.43 13.24
C ALA A 99 3.19 -2.27 13.83
N VAL A 100 3.01 -1.03 13.36
CA VAL A 100 3.72 0.15 13.89
C VAL A 100 3.26 0.51 15.31
N VAL A 101 1.95 0.63 15.55
CA VAL A 101 1.42 0.99 16.89
C VAL A 101 1.38 -0.18 17.87
N GLY A 102 1.31 -1.40 17.35
CA GLY A 102 1.14 -2.63 18.12
C GLY A 102 2.44 -3.24 18.60
N GLN A 103 3.62 -2.73 18.23
CA GLN A 103 4.90 -3.40 18.54
C GLN A 103 5.12 -3.71 20.02
N ASN A 104 4.64 -2.83 20.91
CA ASN A 104 4.81 -2.99 22.36
C ASN A 104 3.61 -3.67 23.05
N LYS A 105 2.51 -3.89 22.31
CA LYS A 105 1.25 -4.44 22.85
C LYS A 105 0.97 -5.86 22.34
N LEU A 106 1.43 -6.19 21.13
CA LEU A 106 1.22 -7.48 20.52
C LEU A 106 2.29 -8.47 20.96
N THR A 107 1.90 -9.73 21.11
CA THR A 107 2.87 -10.81 21.31
C THR A 107 3.78 -10.94 20.08
N LYS A 108 5.02 -11.40 20.26
CA LYS A 108 5.96 -11.60 19.15
C LYS A 108 5.36 -12.48 18.04
N PRO A 109 4.72 -13.64 18.32
CA PRO A 109 4.10 -14.46 17.27
C PRO A 109 2.98 -13.74 16.50
N THR A 110 2.18 -12.91 17.18
CA THR A 110 1.14 -12.12 16.53
C THR A 110 1.74 -11.07 15.60
N LEU A 111 2.73 -10.32 16.07
CA LEU A 111 3.41 -9.31 15.26
C LEU A 111 4.09 -9.94 14.04
N ASP A 112 4.69 -11.12 14.21
CA ASP A 112 5.29 -11.89 13.12
C ASP A 112 4.27 -12.25 12.03
N ARG A 113 3.10 -12.75 12.43
CA ARG A 113 2.02 -13.06 11.50
C ARG A 113 1.47 -11.82 10.81
N VAL A 114 1.30 -10.71 11.53
CA VAL A 114 0.85 -9.42 10.95
C VAL A 114 1.84 -8.94 9.88
N MET A 115 3.14 -9.01 10.15
CA MET A 115 4.17 -8.64 9.19
C MET A 115 4.21 -9.59 7.98
N GLN A 116 4.12 -10.90 8.19
CA GLN A 116 4.08 -11.89 7.10
C GLN A 116 2.84 -11.71 6.21
N LEU A 117 1.66 -11.56 6.82
CA LEU A 117 0.40 -11.38 6.10
C LEU A 117 0.40 -10.06 5.31
N SER A 118 0.88 -8.96 5.90
CA SER A 118 0.94 -7.69 5.17
C SER A 118 1.92 -7.72 4.00
N THR A 119 3.10 -8.34 4.16
CA THR A 119 4.05 -8.55 3.06
C THR A 119 3.46 -9.46 1.98
N LEU A 120 2.81 -10.56 2.35
CA LEU A 120 2.19 -11.49 1.40
C LEU A 120 1.08 -10.80 0.60
N LEU A 121 0.14 -10.14 1.28
CA LEU A 121 -0.96 -9.43 0.64
C LEU A 121 -0.43 -8.35 -0.31
N THR A 122 0.51 -7.53 0.16
CA THR A 122 1.14 -6.49 -0.68
C THR A 122 1.80 -7.12 -1.91
N THR A 123 2.53 -8.23 -1.73
CA THR A 123 3.19 -8.93 -2.84
C THR A 123 2.19 -9.41 -3.88
N VAL A 124 1.14 -10.11 -3.45
CA VAL A 124 0.11 -10.64 -4.37
C VAL A 124 -0.56 -9.51 -5.14
N ILE A 125 -0.99 -8.44 -4.45
CA ILE A 125 -1.67 -7.30 -5.10
C ILE A 125 -0.74 -6.58 -6.07
N MET A 126 0.53 -6.35 -5.70
CA MET A 126 1.49 -5.71 -6.59
C MET A 126 1.81 -6.57 -7.82
N LEU A 127 1.89 -7.90 -7.68
CA LEU A 127 2.07 -8.81 -8.82
C LEU A 127 0.87 -8.78 -9.78
N VAL A 128 -0.35 -8.80 -9.23
CA VAL A 128 -1.57 -8.62 -10.05
C VAL A 128 -1.55 -7.25 -10.73
N ALA A 129 -1.17 -6.19 -10.04
CA ALA A 129 -1.06 -4.86 -10.64
C ALA A 129 -0.01 -4.81 -11.76
N VAL A 130 1.16 -5.46 -11.60
CA VAL A 130 2.16 -5.60 -12.67
C VAL A 130 1.54 -6.30 -13.88
N TYR A 131 0.85 -7.43 -13.67
CA TYR A 131 0.16 -8.14 -14.74
C TYR A 131 -0.82 -7.22 -15.49
N VAL A 132 -1.69 -6.51 -14.77
CA VAL A 132 -2.66 -5.58 -15.36
C VAL A 132 -1.97 -4.45 -16.15
N HIS A 133 -0.87 -3.90 -15.64
CA HIS A 133 -0.09 -2.87 -16.34
C HIS A 133 0.51 -3.38 -17.66
N LEU A 134 0.91 -4.65 -17.71
CA LEU A 134 1.55 -5.26 -18.88
C LEU A 134 0.56 -5.69 -19.97
N LEU A 135 -0.74 -5.80 -19.66
CA LEU A 135 -1.76 -6.15 -20.64
C LEU A 135 -1.93 -5.05 -21.70
N PRO A 136 -1.85 -5.36 -23.02
CA PRO A 136 -2.01 -4.37 -24.08
C PRO A 136 -3.36 -3.64 -24.05
N ASN A 137 -4.42 -4.36 -23.70
CA ASN A 137 -5.80 -3.86 -23.71
C ASN A 137 -6.13 -2.86 -22.58
N VAL A 138 -5.23 -2.70 -21.60
CA VAL A 138 -5.40 -1.75 -20.49
C VAL A 138 -4.64 -0.47 -20.81
N PRO A 139 -5.29 0.62 -21.24
CA PRO A 139 -4.58 1.80 -21.70
C PRO A 139 -4.09 2.64 -20.51
N ALA A 140 -3.19 3.60 -20.75
CA ALA A 140 -2.52 4.33 -19.66
C ALA A 140 -3.50 5.19 -18.84
N GLU A 141 -4.58 5.68 -19.45
CA GLU A 141 -5.52 6.65 -18.89
C GLU A 141 -6.35 6.08 -17.73
N VAL A 142 -6.45 4.75 -17.62
CA VAL A 142 -7.15 4.05 -16.54
C VAL A 142 -6.19 3.58 -15.43
N LEU A 143 -4.88 3.77 -15.61
CA LEU A 143 -3.85 3.36 -14.66
C LEU A 143 -3.54 4.50 -13.66
N PRO A 144 -3.08 4.15 -12.45
CA PRO A 144 -2.57 5.14 -11.51
C PRO A 144 -1.48 6.01 -12.14
N LEU A 145 -1.55 7.33 -11.91
CA LEU A 145 -0.63 8.33 -12.49
C LEU A 145 -0.55 8.34 -14.02
N GLN A 146 -1.50 7.68 -14.69
CA GLN A 146 -1.55 7.55 -16.15
C GLN A 146 -0.25 7.02 -16.77
N SER A 147 0.46 6.16 -16.03
CA SER A 147 1.74 5.59 -16.46
C SER A 147 1.58 4.12 -16.84
N LYS A 148 1.97 3.80 -18.08
CA LYS A 148 1.87 2.42 -18.60
C LYS A 148 2.88 1.47 -17.94
N PRO A 149 4.20 1.77 -17.89
CA PRO A 149 5.15 0.90 -17.21
C PRO A 149 4.87 0.84 -15.70
N PRO A 150 4.90 -0.35 -15.06
CA PRO A 150 4.55 -0.53 -13.65
C PRO A 150 5.68 -0.11 -12.68
N VAL A 151 6.34 1.02 -12.93
CA VAL A 151 7.51 1.47 -12.14
C VAL A 151 7.12 1.68 -10.67
N MET A 152 6.03 2.42 -10.41
CA MET A 152 5.57 2.65 -9.04
C MET A 152 5.20 1.34 -8.33
N THR A 153 4.53 0.43 -9.04
CA THR A 153 4.16 -0.89 -8.52
C THR A 153 5.40 -1.70 -8.12
N LEU A 154 6.45 -1.70 -8.95
CA LEU A 154 7.71 -2.37 -8.66
C LEU A 154 8.48 -1.71 -7.50
N VAL A 155 8.41 -0.38 -7.37
CA VAL A 155 8.97 0.34 -6.23
C VAL A 155 8.25 -0.07 -4.94
N ILE A 156 6.91 -0.07 -4.92
CA ILE A 156 6.15 -0.49 -3.72
C ILE A 156 6.46 -1.95 -3.36
N LEU A 157 6.51 -2.85 -4.35
CA LEU A 157 6.88 -4.24 -4.13
C LEU A 157 8.29 -4.35 -3.51
N SER A 158 9.26 -3.63 -4.05
CA SER A 158 10.64 -3.61 -3.54
C SER A 158 10.72 -3.07 -2.12
N LEU A 159 9.99 -1.99 -1.83
CA LEU A 159 9.89 -1.41 -0.50
C LEU A 159 9.21 -2.35 0.50
N ALA A 160 8.20 -3.11 0.08
CA ALA A 160 7.55 -4.11 0.94
C ALA A 160 8.52 -5.23 1.35
N TRP A 161 9.35 -5.70 0.42
CA TRP A 161 10.40 -6.70 0.70
C TRP A 161 11.56 -6.13 1.51
N LEU A 162 11.97 -4.88 1.26
CA LEU A 162 12.94 -4.18 2.10
C LEU A 162 12.41 -4.05 3.54
N ASN A 163 11.12 -3.72 3.71
CA ASN A 163 10.49 -3.64 5.03
C ASN A 163 10.49 -5.00 5.75
N ALA A 164 10.17 -6.09 5.04
CA ALA A 164 10.23 -7.44 5.58
C ALA A 164 11.67 -7.84 5.99
N TYR A 165 12.65 -7.47 5.19
CA TYR A 165 14.07 -7.68 5.50
C TYR A 165 14.50 -6.89 6.74
N LEU A 166 14.19 -5.58 6.80
CA LEU A 166 14.48 -4.73 7.95
C LEU A 166 13.82 -5.27 9.23
N TYR A 167 12.58 -5.74 9.12
CA TYR A 167 11.88 -6.38 10.22
C TYR A 167 12.61 -7.64 10.71
N LYS A 168 13.05 -8.51 9.80
CA LYS A 168 13.81 -9.73 10.15
C LYS A 168 15.12 -9.41 10.88
N ILE A 169 15.90 -8.44 10.40
CA ILE A 169 17.17 -8.08 11.05
C ILE A 169 16.97 -7.29 12.35
N SER A 170 15.85 -6.58 12.50
CA SER A 170 15.55 -5.83 13.73
C SER A 170 15.19 -6.72 14.94
N LYS A 171 14.91 -8.00 14.70
CA LYS A 171 14.65 -9.01 15.74
C LYS A 171 15.92 -9.61 16.35
N ARG A 172 17.04 -9.52 15.63
CA ARG A 172 18.34 -10.00 16.07
C ARG A 172 18.98 -8.96 16.98
#